data_AF-A0A936AMU0-F1
#
_entry.id   AF-A0A936AMU0-F1
#
_cell.length_a   1.000
_cell.length_b   1.000
_cell.length_c   1.000
_cell.angle_alpha   90.00
_cell.angle_beta   90.00
_cell.angle_gamma   90.00
#
_symmetry.space_group_name_H-M   'P 1'
#
loop_
_entity.id
_entity.type
_entity.pdbx_description
1 polymer ?
#
loop_
_entity_poly.entity_id
_entity_poly.type
_entity_poly.pdbx_seq_one_letter_code
_entity_poly.pdbx_strand_id
1 'polypeptide(L)'
;MPASFCPYADDSIAIVSLETEGWFQRVKDVVEEADSDKARESVIGGEGILAARNFAARYNLGVGDHVRLNTPTEIFDRPIVGIIEDYTSEKGSIFMDRALYKRYWNDSSVDIIEVNLEAGTNANAIKTEIQRVTKGEHRAFIYTNSEYKSWVLNLINGFFVLNYMQMAIAIIVAALDNQLAAYLGFRKKA
;
A
#
# COMPACT_ATOMS: atom_id res chain seq x y z
N MET A 1 2.71 1.69 0.32
CA MET A 1 4.12 2.00 0.03
C MET A 1 4.34 3.48 0.26
N PRO A 2 5.52 3.95 0.71
CA PRO A 2 5.82 5.38 0.72
C PRO A 2 5.84 5.86 -0.73
N ALA A 3 5.24 7.02 -0.95
CA ALA A 3 5.08 7.59 -2.26
C ALA A 3 5.51 9.04 -2.22
N SER A 4 6.27 9.47 -3.22
CA SER A 4 6.44 10.89 -3.48
C SER A 4 5.15 11.40 -4.11
N PHE A 5 4.60 12.50 -3.62
CA PHE A 5 3.40 13.08 -4.22
C PHE A 5 3.77 14.11 -5.28
N CYS A 6 3.09 14.07 -6.42
CA CYS A 6 3.26 15.03 -7.50
C CYS A 6 1.90 15.61 -7.89
N PRO A 7 1.81 16.92 -8.17
CA PRO A 7 0.60 17.51 -8.74
C PRO A 7 0.22 16.86 -10.07
N TYR A 8 -1.05 16.54 -10.25
CA TYR A 8 -1.60 16.01 -11.50
C TYR A 8 -3.03 16.49 -11.70
N ALA A 9 -3.28 17.12 -12.85
CA ALA A 9 -4.54 17.78 -13.17
C ALA A 9 -4.99 18.75 -12.04
N ASP A 10 -6.08 18.46 -11.37
CA ASP A 10 -6.70 19.24 -10.29
C ASP A 10 -6.32 18.79 -8.87
N ASP A 11 -5.45 17.78 -8.73
CA ASP A 11 -5.11 17.17 -7.44
C ASP A 11 -3.63 16.74 -7.39
N SER A 12 -3.30 15.77 -6.53
CA SER A 12 -2.01 15.11 -6.48
C SER A 12 -2.14 13.59 -6.57
N ILE A 13 -1.12 12.97 -7.17
CA ILE A 13 -1.00 11.51 -7.26
C ILE A 13 0.25 11.03 -6.56
N ALA A 14 0.20 9.78 -6.11
CA ALA A 14 1.34 9.08 -5.56
C ALA A 14 2.25 8.55 -6.68
N ILE A 15 3.54 8.80 -6.57
CA ILE A 15 4.58 8.15 -7.37
C ILE A 15 5.20 7.06 -6.52
N VAL A 16 5.02 5.83 -6.97
CA VAL A 16 5.64 4.66 -6.36
C VAL A 16 6.79 4.23 -7.26
N SER A 17 8.02 4.38 -6.75
CA SER A 17 9.21 3.89 -7.44
C SER A 17 9.73 2.64 -6.74
N LEU A 18 10.04 1.61 -7.53
CA LEU A 18 10.46 0.32 -7.01
C LEU A 18 11.47 -0.34 -7.94
N GLU A 19 12.25 -1.29 -7.41
CA GLU A 19 13.12 -2.16 -8.21
C GLU A 19 12.23 -3.16 -8.95
N THR A 20 11.88 -2.83 -10.20
CA THR A 20 10.79 -3.49 -10.93
C THR A 20 11.09 -4.95 -11.23
N GLU A 21 12.33 -5.26 -11.60
CA GLU A 21 12.76 -6.63 -11.85
C GLU A 21 12.56 -7.53 -10.62
N GLY A 22 12.99 -7.08 -9.44
CA GLY A 22 12.79 -7.82 -8.19
C GLY A 22 11.33 -7.89 -7.74
N TRP A 23 10.52 -6.88 -8.09
CA TRP A 23 9.08 -6.89 -7.80
C TRP A 23 8.34 -7.90 -8.66
N PHE A 24 8.54 -7.90 -9.98
CA PHE A 24 7.92 -8.84 -10.92
C PHE A 24 8.32 -10.31 -10.70
N GLN A 25 9.42 -10.59 -10.00
CA GLN A 25 9.76 -11.96 -9.58
C GLN A 25 8.82 -12.49 -8.48
N ARG A 26 8.17 -11.60 -7.72
CA ARG A 26 7.32 -11.97 -6.57
C ARG A 26 5.83 -11.87 -6.88
N VAL A 27 5.45 -10.96 -7.76
CA VAL A 27 4.06 -10.77 -8.17
C VAL A 27 3.82 -11.46 -9.51
N LYS A 28 2.69 -12.16 -9.64
CA LYS A 28 2.26 -12.79 -10.89
C LYS A 28 0.88 -12.30 -11.24
N ASP A 29 0.63 -12.13 -12.54
CA ASP A 29 -0.69 -11.82 -13.09
C ASP A 29 -1.35 -10.57 -12.48
N VAL A 30 -0.53 -9.59 -12.08
CA VAL A 30 -1.01 -8.34 -11.46
C VAL A 30 -1.35 -7.26 -12.46
N VAL A 31 -0.90 -7.41 -13.71
CA VAL A 31 -1.18 -6.46 -14.78
C VAL A 31 -2.49 -6.85 -15.45
N GLU A 32 -3.43 -5.94 -15.41
CA GLU A 32 -4.72 -6.04 -16.09
C GLU A 32 -4.70 -5.20 -17.37
N GLU A 33 -5.56 -5.59 -18.31
CA GLU A 33 -5.79 -4.87 -19.58
C GLU A 33 -4.57 -4.80 -20.54
N ALA A 34 -3.47 -5.49 -20.21
CA ALA A 34 -2.28 -5.61 -21.05
C ALA A 34 -1.66 -7.01 -20.98
N ASP A 35 -0.76 -7.29 -21.93
CA ASP A 35 0.11 -8.45 -21.89
C ASP A 35 1.15 -8.25 -20.79
N SER A 36 1.06 -9.06 -19.73
CA SER A 36 1.90 -8.96 -18.53
C SER A 36 3.40 -9.00 -18.82
N ASP A 37 3.84 -9.80 -19.79
CA ASP A 37 5.26 -9.97 -20.10
C ASP A 37 5.79 -8.72 -20.83
N LYS A 38 5.03 -8.21 -21.80
CA LYS A 38 5.39 -6.96 -22.49
C LYS A 38 5.35 -5.74 -21.58
N ALA A 39 4.32 -5.65 -20.73
CA ALA A 39 4.21 -4.59 -19.74
C ALA A 39 5.40 -4.61 -18.78
N ARG A 40 5.80 -5.80 -18.31
CA ARG A 40 6.98 -5.99 -17.49
C ARG A 40 8.25 -5.50 -18.17
N GLU A 41 8.52 -5.95 -19.39
CA GLU A 41 9.71 -5.55 -20.16
C GLU A 41 9.78 -4.03 -20.33
N SER A 42 8.65 -3.40 -20.68
CA SER A 42 8.58 -1.95 -20.89
C SER A 42 8.79 -1.15 -19.60
N VAL A 43 8.23 -1.61 -18.47
CA VAL A 43 8.42 -0.96 -17.16
C VAL A 43 9.87 -1.08 -16.69
N ILE A 44 10.48 -2.27 -16.80
CA ILE A 44 11.89 -2.49 -16.44
C ILE A 44 12.82 -1.64 -17.33
N GLY A 45 12.51 -1.54 -18.63
CA GLY A 45 13.25 -0.69 -19.57
C GLY A 45 13.08 0.81 -19.32
N GLY A 46 12.13 1.22 -18.47
CA GLY A 46 11.79 2.63 -18.24
C GLY A 46 11.09 3.29 -19.44
N GLU A 47 10.51 2.47 -20.32
CA GLU A 47 9.77 2.90 -21.52
C GLU A 47 8.28 3.13 -21.23
N GLY A 48 7.77 2.57 -20.13
CA GLY A 48 6.38 2.70 -19.71
C GLY A 48 6.21 2.72 -18.20
N ILE A 49 4.98 2.98 -17.76
CA ILE A 49 4.58 2.95 -16.35
C ILE A 49 3.36 2.06 -16.13
N LEU A 50 3.16 1.61 -14.90
CA LEU A 50 1.87 1.05 -14.48
C LEU A 50 1.03 2.11 -13.79
N ALA A 51 -0.28 1.97 -13.89
CA ALA A 51 -1.25 2.83 -13.23
C ALA A 51 -2.11 2.02 -12.25
N ALA A 52 -2.43 2.59 -11.10
CA ALA A 52 -3.47 2.02 -10.25
C ALA A 52 -4.85 2.14 -10.91
N ARG A 53 -5.73 1.15 -10.72
CA ARG A 53 -7.10 1.17 -11.28
C ARG A 53 -7.87 2.42 -10.91
N ASN A 54 -7.76 2.89 -9.67
CA ASN A 54 -8.44 4.11 -9.22
C ASN A 54 -7.91 5.38 -9.92
N PHE A 55 -6.62 5.44 -10.25
CA PHE A 55 -6.03 6.53 -11.05
C PHE A 55 -6.58 6.51 -12.47
N ALA A 56 -6.52 5.35 -13.13
CA ALA A 56 -7.03 5.15 -14.49
C ALA A 56 -8.52 5.51 -14.59
N ALA A 57 -9.34 5.02 -13.66
CA ALA A 57 -10.76 5.31 -13.61
C ALA A 57 -11.07 6.80 -13.35
N ARG A 58 -10.34 7.44 -12.42
CA ARG A 58 -10.56 8.85 -12.05
C ARG A 58 -10.30 9.80 -13.21
N TYR A 59 -9.23 9.55 -13.97
CA TYR A 59 -8.80 10.43 -15.06
C TYR A 59 -9.21 9.92 -16.45
N ASN A 60 -10.01 8.85 -16.52
CA ASN A 60 -10.45 8.20 -17.75
C ASN A 60 -9.28 7.87 -18.70
N LEU A 61 -8.25 7.22 -18.14
CA LEU A 61 -7.05 6.78 -18.84
C LEU A 61 -7.05 5.25 -18.98
N GLY A 62 -6.44 4.75 -20.03
CA GLY A 62 -6.25 3.33 -20.29
C GLY A 62 -4.81 2.98 -20.69
N VAL A 63 -4.59 1.71 -20.98
CA VAL A 63 -3.32 1.24 -21.55
C VAL A 63 -3.09 1.92 -22.91
N GLY A 64 -1.89 2.49 -23.09
CA GLY A 64 -1.49 3.27 -24.25
C GLY A 64 -1.60 4.79 -24.06
N ASP A 65 -2.38 5.25 -23.09
CA ASP A 65 -2.46 6.69 -22.79
C ASP A 65 -1.19 7.17 -22.08
N HIS A 66 -0.83 8.43 -22.31
CA HIS A 66 0.39 9.02 -21.76
C HIS A 66 0.12 9.81 -20.49
N VAL A 67 0.96 9.59 -19.48
CA VAL A 67 0.99 10.40 -18.25
C VAL A 67 2.13 11.40 -18.37
N ARG A 68 1.78 12.69 -18.29
CA ARG A 68 2.73 13.80 -18.33
C ARG A 68 2.84 14.47 -16.97
N LEU A 69 4.07 14.59 -16.45
CA LEU A 69 4.35 15.24 -15.17
C LEU A 69 5.48 16.26 -15.29
N ASN A 70 5.34 17.35 -14.54
CA ASN A 70 6.45 18.29 -14.36
C ASN A 70 7.41 17.69 -13.34
N THR A 71 8.68 17.55 -13.71
CA THR A 71 9.72 17.07 -12.81
C THR A 71 10.84 18.10 -12.67
N PRO A 72 11.69 17.99 -11.64
CA PRO A 72 12.81 18.90 -11.43
C PRO A 72 13.81 18.98 -12.60
N THR A 73 13.93 17.92 -13.40
CA THR A 73 14.94 17.84 -14.47
C THR A 73 14.34 18.13 -15.85
N GLU A 74 13.39 17.30 -16.30
CA GLU A 74 12.73 17.39 -17.60
C GLU A 74 11.25 17.01 -17.50
N ILE A 75 10.45 17.28 -18.52
CA ILE A 75 9.04 16.84 -18.53
C ILE A 75 9.03 15.32 -18.62
N PHE A 76 8.41 14.67 -17.64
CA PHE A 76 8.16 13.24 -17.67
C PHE A 76 6.97 12.97 -18.58
N ASP A 77 7.15 12.05 -19.53
CA ASP A 77 6.12 11.64 -20.47
C ASP A 77 6.31 10.16 -20.80
N ARG A 78 5.38 9.32 -20.31
CA ARG A 78 5.43 7.86 -20.49
C ARG A 78 4.04 7.27 -20.71
N PRO A 79 3.91 6.26 -21.58
CA PRO A 79 2.67 5.51 -21.75
C PRO A 79 2.38 4.64 -20.53
N ILE A 80 1.10 4.48 -20.24
CA ILE A 80 0.59 3.45 -19.34
C ILE A 80 0.66 2.13 -20.09
N VAL A 81 1.46 1.20 -19.61
CA VAL A 81 1.65 -0.13 -20.25
C VAL A 81 0.91 -1.24 -19.52
N GLY A 82 0.27 -0.92 -18.39
CA GLY A 82 -0.54 -1.84 -17.64
C GLY A 82 -1.29 -1.15 -16.49
N ILE A 83 -2.44 -1.71 -16.11
CA ILE A 83 -3.22 -1.26 -14.96
C ILE A 83 -3.12 -2.32 -13.87
N ILE A 84 -2.96 -1.91 -12.61
CA ILE A 84 -2.89 -2.83 -11.46
C ILE A 84 -3.92 -2.46 -10.40
N GLU A 85 -4.39 -3.46 -9.67
CA GLU A 85 -5.20 -3.27 -8.45
C GLU A 85 -4.31 -2.84 -7.29
N ASP A 86 -4.17 -1.53 -7.11
CA ASP A 86 -3.43 -0.94 -6.00
C ASP A 86 -4.21 0.22 -5.36
N TYR A 87 -4.22 0.24 -4.03
CA TYR A 87 -4.91 1.22 -3.20
C TYR A 87 -3.95 1.99 -2.28
N THR A 88 -2.67 2.09 -2.66
CA THR A 88 -1.63 2.82 -1.90
C THR A 88 -2.01 4.29 -1.69
N SER A 89 -2.72 4.88 -2.64
CA SER A 89 -3.24 6.25 -2.56
C SER A 89 -4.69 6.26 -3.03
N GLU A 90 -5.58 6.81 -2.21
CA GLU A 90 -6.99 7.02 -2.59
C GLU A 90 -7.12 7.92 -3.83
N LYS A 91 -6.17 8.86 -4.00
CA LYS A 91 -6.17 9.83 -5.11
C LYS A 91 -5.63 9.26 -6.42
N GLY A 92 -5.09 8.04 -6.39
CA GLY A 92 -4.42 7.41 -7.51
C GLY A 92 -2.90 7.34 -7.33
N SER A 93 -2.32 6.31 -7.93
CA SER A 93 -0.88 6.05 -7.93
C SER A 93 -0.39 5.67 -9.33
N ILE A 94 0.85 6.03 -9.65
CA ILE A 94 1.60 5.50 -10.77
C ILE A 94 2.85 4.76 -10.27
N PHE A 95 3.25 3.72 -11.00
CA PHE A 95 4.38 2.87 -10.67
C PHE A 95 5.39 2.91 -11.79
N MET A 96 6.65 3.09 -11.43
CA MET A 96 7.75 3.14 -12.38
C MET A 96 9.02 2.54 -11.80
N ASP A 97 9.97 2.23 -12.67
CA ASP A 97 11.28 1.77 -12.23
C ASP A 97 12.03 2.85 -11.45
N ARG A 98 12.75 2.42 -10.42
CA ARG A 98 13.56 3.30 -9.57
C ARG A 98 14.61 4.07 -10.36
N ALA A 99 15.24 3.47 -11.36
CA ALA A 99 16.22 4.17 -12.20
C ALA A 99 15.57 5.32 -12.98
N LEU A 100 14.35 5.12 -13.47
CA LEU A 100 13.57 6.14 -14.15
C LEU A 100 13.22 7.29 -13.18
N TYR A 101 12.72 6.98 -12.00
CA TYR A 101 12.42 7.99 -10.98
C TYR A 101 13.66 8.83 -10.62
N LYS A 102 14.79 8.18 -10.35
CA LYS A 102 16.05 8.88 -10.01
C LYS A 102 16.49 9.85 -11.10
N ARG A 103 16.33 9.48 -12.37
CA ARG A 103 16.67 10.35 -13.51
C ARG A 103 15.82 11.61 -13.52
N TYR A 104 14.51 11.48 -13.36
CA TYR A 104 13.58 12.60 -13.52
C TYR A 104 13.49 13.48 -12.25
N TRP A 105 13.50 12.88 -11.06
CA TRP A 105 13.37 13.60 -9.79
C TRP A 105 14.70 13.98 -9.14
N ASN A 106 15.83 13.44 -9.62
CA ASN A 106 17.17 13.64 -9.02
C ASN A 106 17.20 13.32 -7.51
N ASP A 107 16.41 12.33 -7.09
CA ASP A 107 16.30 11.90 -5.70
C ASP A 107 16.75 10.45 -5.56
N SER A 108 17.82 10.25 -4.79
CA SER A 108 18.39 8.92 -4.48
C SER A 108 17.92 8.35 -3.14
N SER A 109 17.01 9.02 -2.45
CA SER A 109 16.46 8.56 -1.16
C SER A 109 15.73 7.22 -1.30
N VAL A 110 15.68 6.48 -0.19
CA VAL A 110 15.02 5.17 -0.09
C VAL A 110 14.25 5.14 1.21
N ASP A 111 12.96 4.83 1.11
CA ASP A 111 12.08 4.75 2.28
C ASP A 111 11.91 3.31 2.80
N ILE A 112 11.98 2.31 1.90
CA ILE A 112 11.84 0.88 2.24
C ILE A 112 12.87 0.07 1.48
N ILE A 113 13.50 -0.87 2.18
CA ILE A 113 14.36 -1.90 1.61
C ILE A 113 13.75 -3.25 1.97
N GLU A 114 13.46 -4.05 0.95
CA GLU A 114 12.97 -5.41 1.12
C GLU A 114 14.12 -6.39 0.93
N VAL A 115 14.35 -7.23 1.93
CA VAL A 115 15.41 -8.25 1.91
C VAL A 115 14.76 -9.61 1.78
N ASN A 116 14.94 -10.26 0.63
CA ASN A 116 14.48 -11.63 0.41
C ASN A 116 15.55 -12.60 0.90
N LEU A 117 15.13 -13.60 1.68
CA LEU A 117 16.03 -14.61 2.24
C LEU A 117 15.83 -15.93 1.51
N GLU A 118 16.91 -16.67 1.32
CA GLU A 118 16.85 -18.04 0.82
C GLU A 118 16.13 -18.96 1.81
N ALA A 119 15.49 -20.01 1.28
CA ALA A 119 14.77 -20.99 2.08
C ALA A 119 15.69 -21.63 3.13
N GLY A 120 15.22 -21.72 4.38
CA GLY A 120 15.99 -22.26 5.50
C GLY A 120 16.89 -21.26 6.22
N THR A 121 16.99 -20.01 5.73
CA THR A 121 17.75 -18.95 6.41
C THR A 121 17.01 -18.47 7.66
N ASN A 122 17.74 -18.29 8.77
CA ASN A 122 17.18 -17.74 10.01
C ASN A 122 16.98 -16.22 9.90
N ALA A 123 15.72 -15.80 9.66
CA ALA A 123 15.36 -14.40 9.51
C ALA A 123 15.71 -13.52 10.71
N ASN A 124 15.66 -14.05 11.94
CA ASN A 124 16.01 -13.29 13.15
C ASN A 124 17.51 -13.04 13.23
N ALA A 125 18.33 -14.02 12.86
CA ALA A 125 19.78 -13.85 12.81
C ALA A 125 20.18 -12.78 11.78
N ILE A 126 19.56 -12.82 10.59
CA ILE A 126 19.79 -11.81 9.55
C ILE A 126 19.31 -10.42 10.01
N LYS A 127 18.14 -10.33 10.63
CA LYS A 127 17.66 -9.07 11.23
C LYS A 127 18.67 -8.48 12.22
N THR A 128 19.21 -9.28 13.13
CA THR A 128 20.22 -8.83 14.10
C THR A 128 21.48 -8.32 13.40
N GLU A 129 21.91 -8.99 12.33
CA GLU A 129 23.06 -8.56 11.56
C GLU A 129 22.81 -7.24 10.82
N ILE A 130 21.64 -7.10 10.18
CA ILE A 130 21.22 -5.84 9.55
C ILE A 130 21.19 -4.71 10.59
N GLN A 131 20.60 -4.95 11.75
CA GLN A 131 20.56 -3.97 12.85
C GLN A 131 21.96 -3.56 13.32
N ARG A 132 22.92 -4.49 13.30
CA ARG A 132 24.31 -4.24 13.68
C ARG A 132 25.01 -3.34 12.67
N VAL A 133 24.85 -3.61 11.37
CA VAL A 133 25.53 -2.82 10.32
C VAL A 133 24.89 -1.45 10.10
N THR A 134 23.58 -1.31 10.32
CA THR A 134 22.89 -0.01 10.20
C THR A 134 22.93 0.82 11.48
N LYS A 135 23.63 0.34 12.52
CA LYS A 135 23.63 0.98 13.84
C LYS A 135 24.33 2.33 13.78
N GLY A 136 23.59 3.39 14.08
CA GLY A 136 24.13 4.75 14.23
C GLY A 136 24.09 5.61 12.96
N GLU A 137 23.81 5.02 11.80
CA GLU A 137 23.68 5.77 10.54
C GLU A 137 22.22 6.15 10.26
N HIS A 138 21.29 5.23 10.49
CA HIS A 138 19.88 5.41 10.13
C HIS A 138 18.94 4.91 11.23
N ARG A 139 17.84 5.63 11.48
CA ARG A 139 16.72 5.16 12.33
C ARG A 139 15.84 4.17 11.55
N ALA A 140 16.45 3.08 11.09
CA ALA A 140 15.74 2.06 10.32
C ALA A 140 14.89 1.19 11.25
N PHE A 141 13.61 1.06 10.92
CA PHE A 141 12.76 0.07 11.55
C PHE A 141 12.91 -1.26 10.81
N ILE A 142 13.51 -2.25 11.47
CA ILE A 142 13.82 -3.55 10.86
C ILE A 142 12.85 -4.59 11.42
N TYR A 143 11.99 -5.10 10.55
CA TYR A 143 11.00 -6.12 10.88
C TYR A 143 11.15 -7.33 9.97
N THR A 144 10.97 -8.52 10.52
CA THR A 144 10.71 -9.72 9.74
C THR A 144 9.25 -9.72 9.26
N ASN A 145 8.94 -10.49 8.22
CA ASN A 145 7.56 -10.60 7.72
C ASN A 145 6.58 -11.13 8.77
N SER A 146 7.02 -12.06 9.63
CA SER A 146 6.20 -12.60 10.72
C SER A 146 5.91 -11.55 11.78
N GLU A 147 6.92 -10.78 12.21
CA GLU A 147 6.73 -9.69 13.17
C GLU A 147 5.79 -8.62 12.63
N TYR A 148 5.96 -8.23 11.37
CA TYR A 148 5.09 -7.24 10.72
C TYR A 148 3.64 -7.73 10.67
N LYS A 149 3.40 -8.98 10.25
CA LYS A 149 2.07 -9.60 10.25
C LYS A 149 1.46 -9.65 11.65
N SER A 150 2.23 -10.10 12.64
CA SER A 150 1.76 -10.14 14.03
C SER A 150 1.40 -8.75 14.56
N TRP A 151 2.20 -7.73 14.23
CA TRP A 151 1.90 -6.35 14.59
C TRP A 151 0.59 -5.86 13.97
N VAL A 152 0.38 -6.08 12.67
CA VAL A 152 -0.88 -5.74 11.98
C VAL A 152 -2.07 -6.46 12.61
N LEU A 153 -1.95 -7.77 12.86
CA LEU A 153 -3.03 -8.56 13.47
C LEU A 153 -3.37 -8.07 14.88
N ASN A 154 -2.37 -7.64 15.66
CA ASN A 154 -2.61 -7.10 16.99
C ASN A 154 -3.35 -5.76 16.95
N LEU A 155 -3.06 -4.89 15.98
CA LEU A 155 -3.81 -3.64 15.77
C LEU A 155 -5.27 -3.93 15.43
N ILE A 156 -5.50 -4.87 14.50
CA ILE A 156 -6.85 -5.29 14.09
C ILE A 156 -7.62 -5.85 15.30
N ASN A 157 -7.00 -6.74 16.08
CA ASN A 157 -7.62 -7.31 17.28
C ASN A 157 -8.00 -6.24 18.30
N GLY A 158 -7.16 -5.23 18.52
CA GLY A 158 -7.45 -4.11 19.42
C GLY A 158 -8.72 -3.35 19.01
N PHE A 159 -8.89 -3.09 17.71
CA PHE A 159 -10.09 -2.46 17.17
C PHE A 159 -11.34 -3.33 17.42
N PHE A 160 -11.27 -4.64 17.15
CA PHE A 160 -12.40 -5.54 17.38
C PHE A 160 -12.79 -5.67 18.85
N VAL A 161 -11.81 -5.73 19.77
CA VAL A 161 -12.09 -5.79 21.22
C VAL A 161 -12.93 -4.59 21.68
N LEU A 162 -12.60 -3.38 21.23
CA LEU A 162 -13.38 -2.19 21.56
C LEU A 162 -14.82 -2.26 21.01
N ASN A 163 -15.00 -2.74 19.78
CA ASN A 163 -16.32 -2.96 19.20
C ASN A 163 -17.13 -4.03 19.97
N TYR A 164 -16.48 -5.13 20.35
CA TYR A 164 -17.13 -6.18 21.14
C TYR A 164 -17.58 -5.68 22.52
N MET A 165 -16.80 -4.82 23.17
CA MET A 165 -17.20 -4.18 24.43
C MET A 165 -18.44 -3.29 24.25
N GLN A 166 -18.48 -2.48 23.18
CA GLN A 166 -19.66 -1.65 22.87
C GLN A 166 -20.89 -2.51 22.60
N MET A 167 -20.75 -3.60 21.85
CA MET A 167 -21.83 -4.54 21.58
C MET A 167 -22.33 -5.21 22.87
N ALA A 168 -21.42 -5.61 23.76
CA ALA A 168 -21.80 -6.17 25.06
C ALA A 168 -22.61 -5.17 25.90
N ILE A 169 -22.21 -3.90 25.94
CA ILE A 169 -22.95 -2.84 26.63
C ILE A 169 -24.34 -2.68 25.99
N ALA A 170 -24.44 -2.64 24.66
CA ALA A 170 -25.72 -2.53 23.97
C ALA A 170 -26.67 -3.70 24.28
N ILE A 171 -26.16 -4.93 24.32
CA ILE A 171 -26.93 -6.12 24.71
C ILE A 171 -27.42 -6.01 26.16
N ILE A 172 -26.56 -5.56 27.07
CA ILE A 172 -26.91 -5.36 28.49
C ILE A 172 -28.02 -4.31 28.63
N VAL A 173 -27.87 -3.15 27.97
CA VAL A 173 -28.87 -2.07 28.00
C VAL A 173 -30.20 -2.54 27.42
N ALA A 174 -30.19 -3.22 26.27
CA ALA A 174 -31.40 -3.75 25.65
C ALA A 174 -32.13 -4.77 26.55
N ALA A 175 -31.37 -5.63 27.26
CA ALA A 175 -31.93 -6.57 28.21
C ALA A 175 -32.58 -5.87 29.42
N LEU A 176 -31.94 -4.81 29.94
CA LEU A 176 -32.46 -4.00 31.05
C LEU A 176 -33.73 -3.22 30.66
N ASP A 177 -33.73 -2.58 29.48
CA ASP A 177 -34.90 -1.87 28.95
C ASP A 177 -36.12 -2.79 28.83
N ASN A 178 -35.91 -4.02 28.34
CA ASN A 178 -36.99 -4.99 28.21
C ASN A 178 -37.56 -5.43 29.57
N GLN A 179 -36.72 -5.60 30.60
CA GLN A 179 -37.20 -5.90 31.96
C GLN A 179 -37.97 -4.74 32.58
N LEU A 180 -37.51 -3.49 32.40
CA LEU A 180 -38.18 -2.31 32.94
C LEU A 180 -39.56 -2.10 32.30
N ALA A 181 -39.68 -2.30 30.98
CA ALA A 181 -40.94 -2.23 30.26
C ALA A 181 -41.95 -3.28 30.77
N ALA A 182 -41.51 -4.52 31.01
CA ALA A 182 -42.34 -5.57 31.59
C ALA A 182 -42.84 -5.17 33.00
N TYR A 183 -41.97 -4.65 33.86
CA TYR A 183 -42.32 -4.30 35.24
C TYR A 183 -43.34 -3.14 35.33
N LEU A 184 -43.19 -2.12 34.48
CA LEU A 184 -44.16 -1.02 34.40
C LEU A 184 -45.51 -1.45 33.79
N GLY A 185 -45.48 -2.42 32.86
CA GLY A 185 -46.68 -3.03 32.28
C GLY A 185 -47.52 -3.80 33.30
N PHE A 186 -46.89 -4.48 34.26
CA PHE A 186 -47.60 -5.15 35.37
C PHE A 186 -48.18 -4.17 36.38
N ARG A 187 -47.50 -3.05 36.67
CA ARG A 187 -47.95 -2.05 37.66
C ARG A 187 -49.17 -1.24 37.20
N LYS A 188 -49.42 -1.11 35.89
CA LYS A 188 -50.61 -0.42 35.34
C LYS A 188 -51.87 -1.29 35.31
N LYS A 189 -51.76 -2.59 35.57
CA LYS A 189 -52.89 -3.55 35.56
C LYS A 189 -53.37 -3.94 36.97
N ALA A 190 -52.76 -3.43 38.02
CA ALA A 190 -53.21 -3.53 39.41
C ALA A 190 -53.83 -2.19 39.85
#